data_AF-A0A352A881-F1
#
_entry.id   AF-A0A352A881-F1
#
_cell.length_a   1.000
_cell.length_b   1.000
_cell.length_c   1.000
_cell.angle_alpha   90.00
_cell.angle_beta   90.00
_cell.angle_gamma   90.00
#
_symmetry.space_group_name_H-M   'P 1'
#
loop_
_entity.id
_entity.type
_entity.pdbx_description
1 polymer ?
#
loop_
_entity_poly.entity_id
_entity_poly.type
_entity_poly.pdbx_seq_one_letter_code
_entity_poly.pdbx_strand_id
1 'polypeptide(L)'
;MLLELENKYPNSISLYAGSCLNCNVCTRTVNKPCIQPETMRYSLESLGFDVSKTAFKLLDIELKWAKDSLPEYFTLVNAFFTNTEIED
;
A
#
# COMPACT_ATOMS: atom_id res chain seq x y z
N MET A 1 -2.59 11.54 -8.22
CA MET A 1 -3.23 10.20 -8.32
C MET A 1 -2.95 9.40 -7.04
N LEU A 2 -3.97 8.84 -6.39
CA LEU A 2 -4.08 8.42 -4.97
C LEU A 2 -3.77 9.50 -3.91
N LEU A 3 -2.54 10.05 -3.81
CA LEU A 3 -2.26 11.13 -2.84
C LEU A 3 -3.17 12.35 -3.06
N GLU A 4 -3.41 12.70 -4.33
CA GLU A 4 -4.33 13.80 -4.67
C GLU A 4 -5.77 13.50 -4.26
N LEU A 5 -6.17 12.22 -4.20
CA LEU A 5 -7.51 11.84 -3.71
C LEU A 5 -7.64 12.11 -2.21
N GLU A 6 -6.54 12.06 -1.45
CA GLU A 6 -6.55 12.44 -0.02
C GLU A 6 -6.97 13.91 0.18
N ASN A 7 -6.67 14.78 -0.79
CA ASN A 7 -7.15 16.16 -0.75
C ASN A 7 -8.65 16.29 -1.07
N LYS A 8 -9.19 15.38 -1.90
CA LYS A 8 -10.62 15.37 -2.30
C LYS A 8 -11.51 14.74 -1.22
N TYR A 9 -11.01 13.73 -0.51
CA TYR A 9 -11.77 12.97 0.49
C TYR A 9 -11.10 13.09 1.87
N PRO A 10 -11.57 13.98 2.76
CA PRO A 10 -11.01 14.11 4.10
C PRO A 10 -11.11 12.81 4.93
N ASN A 11 -10.16 12.60 5.84
CA ASN A 11 -10.03 11.37 6.65
C ASN A 11 -9.84 10.10 5.80
N SER A 12 -9.19 10.25 4.63
CA SER A 12 -8.77 9.13 3.80
C SER A 12 -7.26 8.93 3.87
N ILE A 13 -6.80 7.76 3.42
CA ILE A 13 -5.39 7.41 3.36
C ILE A 13 -5.11 6.51 2.15
N SER A 14 -4.07 6.84 1.40
CA SER A 14 -3.53 5.97 0.37
C SER A 14 -2.66 4.89 0.99
N LEU A 15 -2.57 3.73 0.35
CA LEU A 15 -1.72 2.63 0.74
C LEU A 15 -0.88 2.22 -0.46
N TYR A 16 0.41 1.97 -0.24
CA TYR A 16 1.35 1.68 -1.32
C TYR A 16 2.00 0.32 -1.18
N ALA A 17 2.13 -0.36 -2.32
CA ALA A 17 2.93 -1.56 -2.42
C ALA A 17 4.41 -1.26 -2.13
N GLY A 18 5.08 -2.20 -1.47
CA GLY A 18 6.51 -2.13 -1.17
C GLY A 18 6.84 -1.51 0.19
N SER A 19 8.11 -1.17 0.36
CA SER A 19 8.67 -0.69 1.62
C SER A 19 8.66 0.84 1.71
N CYS A 20 8.48 1.38 2.91
CA CYS A 20 8.64 2.80 3.19
C CYS A 20 10.09 3.24 2.94
N LEU A 21 10.27 4.37 2.24
CA LEU A 21 11.58 4.92 1.87
C LEU A 21 11.90 6.25 2.59
N ASN A 22 11.11 6.63 3.59
CA ASN A 22 11.23 7.95 4.23
C ASN A 22 12.48 8.10 5.11
N CYS A 23 13.09 6.99 5.54
CA CYS A 23 14.24 7.01 6.45
C CYS A 23 15.28 5.95 6.07
N ASN A 24 16.55 6.26 6.34
CA ASN A 24 17.65 5.31 6.15
C ASN A 24 17.59 4.14 7.17
N VAL A 25 17.26 4.44 8.43
CA VAL A 25 17.06 3.45 9.50
C VAL A 25 15.69 3.71 10.16
N CYS A 26 14.78 2.75 10.06
CA CYS A 26 13.42 2.91 10.57
C CYS A 26 13.35 2.68 12.08
N THR A 27 12.81 3.63 12.83
CA THR A 27 12.62 3.52 14.29
C THR A 27 11.58 2.47 14.69
N ARG A 28 10.66 2.10 13.79
CA ARG A 28 9.66 1.07 14.05
C ARG A 28 10.26 -0.32 14.23
N THR A 29 11.44 -0.59 13.67
CA THR A 29 12.13 -1.89 13.83
C THR A 29 12.60 -2.12 15.27
N VAL A 30 12.76 -1.05 16.06
CA VAL A 30 13.10 -1.09 17.48
C VAL A 30 11.92 -0.71 18.37
N ASN A 31 10.70 -0.97 17.91
CA ASN A 31 9.44 -0.70 18.62
C ASN A 31 9.22 0.76 19.04
N LYS A 32 9.83 1.72 18.35
CA LYS A 32 9.57 3.14 18.55
C LYS A 32 8.60 3.66 17.48
N PRO A 33 7.80 4.71 17.78
CA PRO A 33 6.93 5.34 16.78
C PRO A 33 7.70 5.80 15.53
N CYS A 34 6.98 5.90 14.40
CA CYS A 34 7.54 6.50 13.19
C CYS A 34 7.88 7.97 13.45
N ILE A 35 9.04 8.43 12.95
CA ILE A 35 9.45 9.83 13.04
C ILE A 35 8.79 10.73 11.99
N GLN A 36 8.13 10.13 10.98
CA GLN A 36 7.40 10.83 9.91
C GLN A 36 6.02 10.18 9.70
N PRO A 37 5.14 10.20 10.72
CA PRO A 37 3.85 9.50 10.65
C PRO A 37 2.93 10.05 9.53
N GLU A 38 2.97 11.36 9.27
CA GLU A 38 2.11 12.04 8.29
C GLU A 38 2.37 11.61 6.83
N THR A 39 3.62 11.25 6.51
CA THR A 39 4.03 10.84 5.15
C THR A 39 4.28 9.34 5.03
N MET A 40 4.24 8.62 6.15
CA MET A 40 4.31 7.17 6.14
C MET A 40 3.02 6.61 5.53
N ARG A 41 3.17 5.55 4.73
CA ARG A 41 2.05 4.80 4.14
C ARG A 41 2.26 3.32 4.42
N TYR A 42 1.18 2.63 4.75
CA TYR A 42 1.22 1.19 5.00
C TYR A 42 1.15 0.43 3.68
N SER A 43 1.77 -0.75 3.64
CA SER A 43 1.41 -1.75 2.64
C SER A 43 0.13 -2.46 3.07
N LEU A 44 -0.60 -3.01 2.11
CA LEU A 44 -1.80 -3.78 2.35
C LEU A 44 -1.49 -5.01 3.24
N GLU A 45 -0.38 -5.69 3.00
CA GLU A 45 0.04 -6.87 3.77
C GLU A 45 0.31 -6.52 5.24
N SER A 46 0.85 -5.32 5.52
CA SER A 46 1.08 -4.88 6.90
C SER A 46 -0.20 -4.66 7.70
N LEU A 47 -1.34 -4.53 7.01
CA LEU A 47 -2.68 -4.44 7.59
C LEU A 47 -3.42 -5.79 7.56
N GLY A 48 -2.78 -6.87 7.09
CA GLY A 48 -3.33 -8.23 7.09
C GLY A 48 -4.04 -8.65 5.80
N PHE A 49 -3.92 -7.87 4.71
CA PHE A 49 -4.49 -8.26 3.42
C PHE A 49 -3.66 -9.36 2.75
N ASP A 50 -4.35 -10.34 2.17
CA ASP A 50 -3.78 -11.21 1.15
C ASP A 50 -3.89 -10.51 -0.20
N VAL A 51 -2.82 -9.80 -0.59
CA VAL A 51 -2.81 -8.98 -1.81
C VAL A 51 -2.97 -9.81 -3.08
N SER A 52 -2.44 -11.03 -3.11
CA SER A 52 -2.55 -11.92 -4.28
C SER A 52 -3.98 -12.34 -4.49
N LYS A 53 -4.64 -12.81 -3.42
CA LYS A 53 -6.04 -13.21 -3.46
C LYS A 53 -6.97 -12.03 -3.69
N THR A 54 -6.65 -10.86 -3.14
CA THR A 54 -7.44 -9.63 -3.34
C THR A 54 -7.43 -9.19 -4.80
N ALA A 55 -6.25 -9.08 -5.40
CA ALA A 55 -6.11 -8.70 -6.81
C ALA A 55 -6.81 -9.72 -7.74
N PHE A 56 -6.63 -11.01 -7.49
CA PHE A 56 -7.29 -12.04 -8.28
C PHE A 56 -8.82 -11.97 -8.15
N LYS A 57 -9.35 -11.90 -6.92
CA LYS A 57 -10.80 -11.95 -6.72
C LYS A 57 -11.55 -10.69 -7.14
N LEU A 58 -10.93 -9.51 -7.01
CA LEU A 58 -11.60 -8.24 -7.27
C LEU A 58 -11.31 -7.67 -8.65
N LEU A 59 -10.12 -7.97 -9.20
CA LEU A 59 -9.65 -7.38 -10.45
C LEU A 59 -9.34 -8.42 -11.53
N ASP A 60 -9.47 -9.71 -11.23
CA ASP A 60 -9.08 -10.82 -12.12
C ASP A 60 -7.60 -10.75 -12.54
N ILE A 61 -6.74 -10.27 -11.63
CA ILE A 61 -5.30 -10.14 -11.85
C ILE A 61 -4.53 -11.16 -11.01
N GLU A 62 -3.81 -12.07 -11.67
CA GLU A 62 -2.89 -12.99 -11.02
C GLU A 62 -1.54 -12.29 -10.70
N LEU A 63 -1.22 -12.17 -9.40
CA LEU A 63 0.08 -11.66 -8.95
C LEU A 63 1.19 -12.70 -9.12
N LYS A 64 2.25 -12.31 -9.84
CA LYS A 64 3.49 -13.08 -9.95
C LYS A 64 4.51 -12.63 -8.91
N TRP A 65 4.90 -13.55 -8.03
CA TRP A 65 5.96 -13.32 -7.04
C TRP A 65 7.32 -13.73 -7.59
N ALA A 66 8.34 -12.90 -7.34
CA ALA A 66 9.73 -13.30 -7.55
C ALA A 66 10.07 -14.45 -6.58
N LYS A 67 10.56 -15.56 -7.14
CA LYS A 67 11.13 -16.67 -6.36
C LYS A 67 12.63 -16.71 -6.62
N ASP A 68 13.07 -17.58 -7.54
CA ASP A 68 14.48 -17.72 -7.92
C ASP A 68 14.90 -16.75 -9.03
N SER A 69 13.93 -16.16 -9.73
CA SER A 69 14.15 -15.17 -10.79
C SER A 69 13.08 -14.06 -10.73
N LEU A 70 13.34 -12.97 -11.46
CA LEU A 70 12.36 -11.90 -11.62
C LEU A 70 11.12 -12.42 -12.37
N PRO A 71 9.91 -11.97 -11.99
CA PRO A 71 8.72 -12.30 -12.73
C PRO A 71 8.72 -11.61 -14.10
N GLU A 72 7.88 -12.10 -15.00
CA GLU A 72 7.67 -11.50 -16.32
C GLU A 72 7.21 -10.03 -16.23
N TYR A 73 6.45 -9.70 -15.19
CA TYR A 73 5.97 -8.35 -14.89
C TYR A 73 5.83 -8.15 -13.39
N PHE A 74 5.90 -6.88 -12.97
CA PHE A 74 5.57 -6.48 -11.61
C PHE A 74 4.14 -5.95 -11.57
N THR A 75 3.35 -6.45 -10.62
CA THR A 75 2.03 -5.88 -10.31
C THR A 75 2.13 -5.17 -8.97
N LEU A 76 1.86 -3.87 -8.96
CA LEU A 76 1.81 -3.06 -7.74
C LEU A 76 0.37 -2.79 -7.37
N VAL A 77 -0.09 -3.43 -6.28
CA VAL A 77 -1.44 -3.24 -5.76
C VAL A 77 -1.40 -2.15 -4.71
N ASN A 78 -2.07 -1.04 -5.00
CA ASN A 78 -2.24 0.08 -4.08
C ASN A 78 -3.71 0.16 -3.68
N ALA A 79 -4.02 0.85 -2.60
CA ALA A 79 -5.39 1.08 -2.16
C ALA A 79 -5.60 2.51 -1.68
N PHE A 80 -6.87 2.88 -1.58
CA PHE A 80 -7.30 4.15 -1.02
C PHE A 80 -8.44 3.88 -0.06
N PHE A 81 -8.22 4.14 1.22
CA PHE A 81 -9.22 3.96 2.25
C PHE A 81 -9.86 5.30 2.55
N THR A 82 -11.18 5.34 2.56
CA THR A 82 -11.98 6.52 2.85
C THR A 82 -13.23 6.09 3.61
N ASN A 83 -13.79 7.01 4.39
CA ASN A 83 -15.06 6.81 5.11
C ASN A 83 -16.28 7.25 4.28
N THR A 84 -16.05 7.73 3.06
CA THR A 84 -17.09 8.16 2.13
C THR A 84 -17.03 7.33 0.85
N GLU A 85 -18.16 7.18 0.18
CA GLU A 85 -18.19 6.60 -1.17
C GLU A 85 -17.39 7.49 -2.14
N ILE A 86 -16.74 6.86 -3.13
CA ILE A 86 -15.98 7.56 -4.16
C ILE A 86 -16.92 7.72 -5.34
N GLU A 87 -17.16 8.97 -5.74
CA GLU A 87 -17.93 9.27 -6.95
C GLU A 87 -17.04 9.11 -8.18
N ASP A 88 -17.55 8.38 -9.17
CA ASP A 88 -16.92 8.13 -10.49
C ASP A 88 -16.88 9.39 -11.37
#